data_AF-A0A445JMW1-F1
#
_entry.id   AF-A0A445JMW1-F1
#
_cell.length_a   1.000
_cell.length_b   1.000
_cell.length_c   1.000
_cell.angle_alpha   90.00
_cell.angle_beta   90.00
_cell.angle_gamma   90.00
#
_symmetry.space_group_name_H-M   'P 1'
#
loop_
_entity.id
_entity.type
_entity.pdbx_description
1 polymer ?
#
loop_
_entity_poly.entity_id
_entity_poly.type
_entity_poly.pdbx_seq_one_letter_code
_entity_poly.pdbx_strand_id
1 'polypeptide(L)'
;MAAMATTKEQETTMMAVREAQGRNKNDVIEGQQRVAVENWPTDIEMMRAKLGELDGKFVPKPIVVTTEKDYDRDPEILKLLHPFKVFVLCSALKVLPYRGSTEDSFKKFLKDHLKLELPPALRH
;
A
#
# COMPACT_ATOMS: atom_id res chain seq x y z
N MET A 1 6.13 -48.35 57.91
CA MET A 1 6.66 -48.48 56.54
C MET A 1 5.59 -47.99 55.59
N ALA A 2 5.72 -46.74 55.15
CA ALA A 2 4.80 -46.09 54.23
C ALA A 2 5.56 -45.89 52.91
N ALA A 3 5.00 -46.38 51.81
CA ALA A 3 5.46 -46.06 50.47
C ALA A 3 4.29 -46.11 49.49
N MET A 4 4.32 -45.15 48.56
CA MET A 4 3.57 -45.07 47.30
C MET A 4 2.19 -44.39 47.33
N ALA A 5 2.21 -43.05 47.32
CA ALA A 5 1.20 -42.24 46.65
C ALA A 5 1.73 -40.83 46.32
N THR A 6 2.82 -40.70 45.57
CA THR A 6 3.32 -39.38 45.12
C THR A 6 4.06 -39.48 43.79
N THR A 7 3.33 -39.44 42.68
CA THR A 7 3.95 -39.26 41.34
C THR A 7 3.07 -38.46 40.38
N LYS A 8 1.74 -38.58 40.43
CA LYS A 8 0.85 -37.82 39.52
C LYS A 8 0.62 -36.35 39.88
N GLU A 9 0.80 -35.96 41.14
CA GLU A 9 0.54 -34.58 41.59
C GLU A 9 1.73 -33.64 41.35
N GLN A 10 2.94 -34.19 41.24
CA GLN A 10 4.15 -33.42 40.94
C GLN A 10 4.31 -33.10 39.44
N GLU A 11 3.78 -33.94 38.54
CA GLU A 11 3.83 -33.70 37.09
C GLU A 11 2.89 -32.58 36.65
N THR A 12 1.68 -32.50 37.24
CA THR A 12 0.71 -31.43 36.96
C THR A 12 1.22 -30.06 37.41
N THR A 13 1.97 -30.02 38.52
CA THR A 13 2.53 -28.77 39.05
C THR A 13 3.71 -28.26 38.19
N MET A 14 4.52 -29.14 37.59
CA MET A 14 5.59 -28.72 36.67
C MET A 14 5.07 -28.21 35.31
N MET A 15 3.91 -28.68 34.84
CA MET A 15 3.31 -28.14 33.61
C MET A 15 2.74 -26.73 33.80
N ALA A 16 2.10 -26.43 34.94
CA ALA A 16 1.57 -25.10 35.23
C ALA A 16 2.68 -24.03 35.40
N VAL A 17 3.84 -24.40 35.95
CA VAL A 17 4.97 -23.48 36.10
C VAL A 17 5.66 -23.19 34.75
N ARG A 18 5.61 -24.13 33.80
CA ARG A 18 6.11 -23.92 32.43
C ARG A 18 5.22 -22.99 31.61
N GLU A 19 3.90 -22.99 31.83
CA GLU A 19 2.97 -22.08 31.16
C GLU A 19 3.04 -20.63 31.68
N ALA A 20 3.50 -20.41 32.92
CA ALA A 20 3.60 -19.07 33.52
C ALA A 20 4.92 -18.30 33.20
N GLN A 21 5.89 -18.94 32.55
CA GLN A 21 7.21 -18.34 32.23
C GLN A 21 7.48 -18.14 30.74
N GLY A 22 6.45 -18.26 29.90
CA GLY A 22 6.46 -17.87 28.48
C GLY A 22 5.72 -16.56 28.22
N ARG A 23 6.03 -15.49 28.97
CA ARG A 23 5.58 -14.13 28.59
C ARG A 23 6.25 -13.73 27.26
N ASN A 24 5.49 -13.65 26.17
CA ASN A 24 5.88 -12.73 25.10
C ASN A 24 5.43 -11.33 25.52
N LYS A 25 6.37 -10.38 25.55
CA LYS A 25 6.15 -8.98 25.98
C LYS A 25 5.38 -8.14 24.94
N ASN A 26 4.62 -8.78 24.05
CA ASN A 26 3.93 -8.13 22.94
C ASN A 26 2.45 -7.85 23.22
N ASP A 27 1.91 -8.26 24.37
CA ASP A 27 0.51 -8.02 24.72
C ASP A 27 0.24 -6.62 25.32
N VAL A 28 1.18 -5.69 25.15
CA VAL A 28 0.96 -4.27 25.40
C VAL A 28 1.41 -3.49 24.18
N ILE A 29 0.54 -3.45 23.17
CA ILE A 29 0.45 -2.28 22.32
C ILE A 29 -0.99 -1.77 22.45
N GLU A 30 -1.16 -0.98 23.51
CA GLU A 30 -2.03 0.19 23.52
C GLU A 30 -2.18 0.79 22.11
N GLY A 31 -3.42 1.03 21.70
CA GLY A 31 -3.72 2.11 20.77
C GLY A 31 -2.84 2.15 19.53
N GLN A 32 -2.71 1.04 18.81
CA GLN A 32 -2.19 1.10 17.46
C GLN A 32 -3.21 1.82 16.60
N GLN A 33 -2.99 3.14 16.48
CA GLN A 33 -3.29 3.93 15.31
C GLN A 33 -3.27 2.98 14.10
N ARG A 34 -4.40 2.87 13.39
CA ARG A 34 -4.43 2.30 12.03
C ARG A 34 -3.49 3.17 11.19
N VAL A 35 -2.19 2.90 11.25
CA VAL A 35 -1.29 3.20 10.16
C VAL A 35 -1.82 2.28 9.08
N ALA A 36 -2.41 2.85 8.03
CA ALA A 36 -2.72 2.11 6.83
C ALA A 36 -1.38 1.58 6.30
N VAL A 37 -0.99 0.40 6.77
CA VAL A 37 0.08 -0.38 6.16
C VAL A 37 -0.51 -0.74 4.80
N GLU A 38 0.00 -0.10 3.77
CA GLU A 38 -0.48 -0.25 2.40
C GLU A 38 -0.26 -1.71 1.99
N ASN A 39 -1.32 -2.51 1.99
CA ASN A 39 -1.28 -3.97 1.77
C ASN A 39 -1.31 -4.30 0.27
N TRP A 40 -0.48 -3.60 -0.47
CA TRP A 40 -0.50 -3.58 -1.92
C TRP A 40 -0.37 -4.96 -2.60
N PRO A 41 0.46 -5.91 -2.09
CA PRO A 41 0.45 -7.28 -2.59
C PRO A 41 -0.91 -7.98 -2.43
N THR A 42 -1.55 -7.81 -1.27
CA THR A 42 -2.88 -8.36 -0.98
C THR A 42 -3.95 -7.72 -1.87
N ASP A 43 -3.85 -6.41 -2.12
CA ASP A 43 -4.79 -5.68 -2.96
C ASP A 43 -4.77 -6.20 -4.41
N ILE A 44 -3.58 -6.46 -4.96
CA ILE A 44 -3.43 -7.02 -6.32
C ILE A 44 -4.02 -8.43 -6.43
N GLU A 45 -3.85 -9.28 -5.40
CA GLU A 45 -4.45 -10.61 -5.37
C GLU A 45 -5.98 -10.52 -5.37
N MET A 46 -6.55 -9.64 -4.53
CA MET A 46 -7.99 -9.39 -4.51
C MET A 46 -8.50 -8.86 -5.86
N MET A 47 -7.77 -7.94 -6.47
CA MET A 47 -8.11 -7.42 -7.81
C MET A 47 -8.08 -8.54 -8.86
N ARG A 48 -7.06 -9.41 -8.84
CA ARG A 48 -6.94 -10.52 -9.81
C ARG A 48 -8.08 -11.53 -9.65
N ALA A 49 -8.42 -11.89 -8.41
CA ALA A 49 -9.56 -12.75 -8.13
C ALA A 49 -10.84 -12.12 -8.70
N LYS A 50 -11.05 -10.82 -8.49
CA LYS A 50 -12.22 -10.13 -9.00
C LYS A 50 -12.26 -10.06 -10.52
N LEU A 51 -11.12 -9.79 -11.16
CA LEU A 51 -11.01 -9.75 -12.62
C LEU A 51 -11.31 -11.11 -13.24
N GLY A 52 -10.86 -12.21 -12.62
CA GLY A 52 -11.20 -13.56 -13.04
C GLY A 52 -12.70 -13.86 -12.98
N GLU A 53 -13.37 -13.43 -11.91
CA GLU A 53 -14.84 -13.54 -11.82
C GLU A 53 -15.55 -12.75 -12.92
N LEU A 54 -15.08 -11.53 -13.23
CA LEU A 54 -15.70 -10.66 -14.22
C LEU A 54 -15.47 -11.18 -15.65
N ASP A 55 -14.27 -11.69 -15.96
CA ASP A 55 -13.94 -12.29 -17.25
C ASP A 55 -14.79 -13.54 -17.54
N GLY A 56 -15.10 -14.33 -16.51
CA GLY A 56 -16.00 -15.48 -16.65
C GLY A 56 -17.49 -15.12 -16.77
N LYS A 57 -17.89 -13.91 -16.35
CA LYS A 57 -19.31 -13.47 -16.32
C LYS A 57 -19.69 -12.58 -17.49
N PHE A 58 -18.75 -11.83 -18.05
CA PHE A 58 -19.02 -10.78 -19.04
C PHE A 58 -18.13 -10.95 -20.28
N VAL A 59 -18.69 -10.67 -21.45
CA VAL A 59 -18.03 -10.92 -22.74
C VAL A 59 -17.02 -9.85 -23.18
N PRO A 60 -17.07 -8.56 -22.77
CA PRO A 60 -15.88 -7.75 -22.89
C PRO A 60 -14.91 -8.07 -21.75
N LYS A 61 -13.67 -8.38 -22.11
CA LYS A 61 -12.58 -8.59 -21.15
C LYS A 61 -12.48 -7.37 -20.21
N PRO A 62 -12.43 -7.58 -18.89
CA PRO A 62 -12.31 -6.50 -17.92
C PRO A 62 -11.11 -5.60 -18.19
N ILE A 63 -11.30 -4.31 -17.95
CA ILE A 63 -10.26 -3.28 -18.03
C ILE A 63 -10.11 -2.68 -16.65
N VAL A 64 -8.87 -2.58 -16.19
CA VAL A 64 -8.52 -1.91 -14.94
C VAL A 64 -8.22 -0.45 -15.27
N VAL A 65 -8.82 0.46 -14.52
CA VAL A 65 -8.52 1.88 -14.59
C VAL A 65 -7.96 2.29 -13.24
N THR A 66 -6.71 2.74 -13.20
CA THR A 66 -6.00 3.15 -11.99
C THR A 66 -5.77 4.65 -11.97
N THR A 67 -5.49 5.23 -10.80
CA THR A 67 -5.12 6.63 -10.69
C THR A 67 -3.65 6.84 -11.02
N GLU A 68 -3.29 8.03 -11.50
CA GLU A 68 -1.88 8.46 -11.67
C GLU A 68 -1.08 8.28 -10.38
N LYS A 69 -1.68 8.60 -9.22
CA LYS A 69 -1.05 8.46 -7.90
C LYS A 69 -0.61 7.02 -7.59
N ASP A 70 -1.45 6.05 -7.91
CA ASP A 70 -1.14 4.64 -7.62
C ASP A 70 -0.16 4.06 -8.66
N TYR A 71 -0.18 4.57 -9.89
CA TYR A 71 0.81 4.24 -10.92
C TYR A 71 2.21 4.77 -10.59
N ASP A 72 2.32 6.04 -10.14
CA ASP A 72 3.59 6.69 -9.79
C ASP A 72 4.28 6.05 -8.58
N ARG A 73 3.49 5.42 -7.70
CA ARG A 73 4.00 4.74 -6.50
C ARG A 73 4.80 3.49 -6.85
N ASP A 74 4.22 2.63 -7.69
CA ASP A 74 4.85 1.41 -8.17
C ASP A 74 4.15 0.98 -9.48
N PRO A 75 4.75 1.21 -10.65
CA PRO A 75 4.16 0.79 -11.92
C PRO A 75 4.37 -0.71 -12.20
N GLU A 76 5.34 -1.36 -11.55
CA GLU A 76 5.72 -2.75 -11.81
C GLU A 76 4.69 -3.74 -11.27
N ILE A 77 4.18 -3.46 -10.08
CA ILE A 77 3.09 -4.23 -9.48
C ILE A 77 1.84 -4.33 -10.37
N LEU A 78 1.53 -3.31 -11.19
CA LEU A 78 0.36 -3.30 -12.06
C LEU A 78 0.52 -4.29 -13.21
N LYS A 79 1.76 -4.67 -13.55
CA LYS A 79 2.06 -5.74 -14.51
C LYS A 79 1.60 -7.10 -14.00
N LEU A 80 1.47 -7.28 -12.68
CA LEU A 80 0.92 -8.50 -12.07
C LEU A 80 -0.58 -8.70 -12.37
N LEU A 81 -1.25 -7.70 -12.96
CA LEU A 81 -2.62 -7.80 -13.46
C LEU A 81 -2.70 -8.36 -14.89
N HIS A 82 -1.58 -8.74 -15.51
CA HIS A 82 -1.61 -9.49 -16.78
C HIS A 82 -2.49 -10.75 -16.63
N PRO A 83 -3.37 -11.07 -17.60
CA PRO A 83 -3.48 -10.53 -18.96
C PRO A 83 -4.51 -9.40 -19.16
N PHE A 84 -4.93 -8.71 -18.11
CA PHE A 84 -5.90 -7.62 -18.20
C PHE A 84 -5.22 -6.31 -18.65
N LYS A 85 -5.97 -5.50 -19.41
CA LYS A 85 -5.49 -4.17 -19.80
C LYS A 85 -5.62 -3.23 -18.61
N VAL A 86 -4.57 -2.48 -18.33
CA VAL A 86 -4.53 -1.45 -17.29
C VAL A 86 -4.38 -0.09 -17.96
N PHE A 87 -5.29 0.84 -17.68
CA PHE A 87 -5.17 2.25 -18.05
C PHE A 87 -4.92 3.08 -16.81
N VAL A 88 -4.08 4.10 -16.97
CA VAL A 88 -3.82 5.10 -15.93
C VAL A 88 -4.64 6.34 -16.26
N LEU A 89 -5.41 6.81 -15.29
CA LEU A 89 -6.06 8.12 -15.35
C LEU A 89 -5.01 9.19 -15.08
N CYS A 90 -4.43 9.70 -16.16
CA CYS A 90 -3.55 10.86 -16.11
C CYS A 90 -4.38 12.15 -16.04
N SER A 91 -3.98 13.05 -15.15
CA SER A 91 -4.52 14.41 -15.10
C SER A 91 -3.51 15.40 -15.65
N ALA A 92 -3.96 16.35 -16.48
CA ALA A 92 -3.11 17.41 -17.00
C ALA A 92 -3.56 18.75 -16.41
N LEU A 93 -2.65 19.43 -15.70
CA LEU A 93 -2.89 20.79 -15.26
C LEU A 93 -2.81 21.73 -16.46
N LYS A 94 -3.88 22.48 -16.72
CA LYS A 94 -3.91 23.52 -17.75
C LYS A 94 -4.01 24.89 -17.11
N VAL A 95 -3.01 25.74 -17.36
CA VAL A 95 -3.03 27.14 -16.93
C VAL A 95 -3.75 27.95 -18.00
N LEU A 96 -4.87 28.58 -17.64
CA LEU A 96 -5.64 29.42 -18.55
C LEU A 96 -5.24 30.90 -18.39
N PRO A 97 -5.17 31.66 -19.49
CA PRO A 97 -4.88 33.09 -19.42
C PRO A 97 -6.00 33.84 -18.72
N TYR A 98 -5.65 34.82 -17.87
CA TYR A 98 -6.60 35.65 -17.14
C TYR A 98 -6.06 37.06 -16.96
N ARG A 99 -6.83 38.08 -17.38
CA ARG A 99 -6.50 39.52 -17.25
C ARG A 99 -5.07 39.89 -17.70
N GLY A 100 -4.64 39.35 -18.84
CA GLY A 100 -3.31 39.61 -19.40
C GLY A 100 -2.19 38.73 -18.83
N SER A 101 -2.45 37.95 -17.77
CA SER A 101 -1.56 36.88 -17.33
C SER A 101 -1.64 35.71 -18.30
N THR A 102 -0.49 35.18 -18.69
CA THR A 102 -0.33 34.00 -19.56
C THR A 102 0.31 32.85 -18.78
N GLU A 103 0.27 31.65 -19.35
CA GLU A 103 1.01 30.50 -18.81
C GLU A 103 2.50 30.80 -18.63
N ASP A 104 3.13 31.52 -19.56
CA ASP A 104 4.54 31.91 -19.46
C ASP A 104 4.80 32.86 -18.29
N SER A 105 3.90 33.82 -18.06
CA SER A 105 4.00 34.73 -16.91
C SER A 105 3.88 33.99 -15.58
N PHE A 106 3.02 32.97 -15.51
CA PHE A 106 2.89 32.09 -14.34
C PHE A 106 4.13 31.21 -14.15
N LYS A 107 4.66 30.60 -15.21
CA LYS A 107 5.91 29.82 -15.17
C LYS A 107 7.10 30.67 -14.71
N LYS A 108 7.21 31.90 -15.21
CA LYS A 108 8.24 32.86 -14.78
C LYS A 108 8.09 33.18 -13.30
N PHE A 109 6.88 33.51 -12.85
CA PHE A 109 6.60 33.77 -11.43
C PHE A 109 7.03 32.59 -10.55
N LEU A 110 6.68 31.35 -10.92
CA LEU A 110 7.10 30.16 -10.17
C LEU A 110 8.62 29.99 -10.12
N LYS A 111 9.33 30.19 -11.25
CA LYS A 111 10.79 30.07 -11.30
C LYS A 111 11.47 31.08 -10.38
N ASP A 112 11.04 32.34 -10.45
CA ASP A 112 11.60 33.43 -9.66
C ASP A 112 11.35 33.20 -8.15
N HIS A 113 10.17 32.68 -7.78
CA HIS A 113 9.78 32.47 -6.38
C HIS A 113 10.35 31.19 -5.76
N LEU A 114 10.42 30.11 -6.52
CA LEU A 114 10.92 28.81 -6.05
C LEU A 114 12.46 28.71 -6.15
N LYS A 115 13.15 29.73 -6.69
CA LYS A 115 14.60 29.73 -6.96
C LYS A 115 15.05 28.48 -7.72
N LEU A 116 14.18 27.95 -8.58
CA LEU A 116 14.48 26.75 -9.35
C LEU A 116 15.46 27.12 -10.46
N GLU A 117 16.76 26.95 -10.19
CA GLU A 117 17.74 26.91 -11.26
C GLU A 117 17.49 25.66 -12.11
N LEU A 118 16.93 25.85 -13.30
CA LEU A 118 16.78 24.75 -14.24
C LEU A 118 18.18 24.23 -14.63
N PRO A 119 18.38 22.89 -14.62
CA PRO A 119 19.56 22.28 -15.19
C PRO A 119 19.76 22.79 -16.63
N PRO A 120 21.01 22.99 -17.08
CA PRO A 120 21.31 23.50 -18.42
C PRO A 120 20.61 22.76 -19.57
N ALA A 121 20.26 21.49 -19.37
CA ALA A 121 19.60 20.62 -20.36
C ALA A 121 18.15 21.00 -20.73
N LEU A 122 17.49 21.90 -19.99
CA LEU A 122 16.10 22.31 -20.25
C LEU A 122 15.97 23.78 -20.68
N ARG A 123 17.08 24.41 -21.09
CA ARG A 123 17.09 25.76 -21.66
C ARG A 123 17.00 25.64 -23.19
N HIS A 124 15.79 25.72 -23.73
CA HIS A 124 15.53 25.92 -25.16
C HIS A 124 15.06 27.35 -25.40
#